data_AF-A0A015X8K7-F1
#
_entry.id   AF-A0A015X8K7-F1
#
_cell.length_a   1.000
_cell.length_b   1.000
_cell.length_c   1.000
_cell.angle_alpha   90.00
_cell.angle_beta   90.00
_cell.angle_gamma   90.00
#
_symmetry.space_group_name_H-M   'P 1'
#
loop_
_entity.id
_entity.type
_entity.pdbx_description
1 polymer ?
#
loop_
_entity_poly.entity_id
_entity_poly.type
_entity_poly.pdbx_seq_one_letter_code
_entity_poly.pdbx_strand_id
1 'polypeptide(L)'
;MIRIRSTSPQSSTLLATVQYILIYCALSLGGMALPIYIGADLFLVSILISCSIYLFFIKKEEFIGTTFSYFIGALSISLLLPILFSDLSLGTSLRIICILLLIYTTIHIDKRHVLQRFLQIAYLLAAISIILFFLTYIWGFNVVSPLFPYLLPSYSEGMLYSYTSPVYNFVFLHSDRNCGPFGEPGQFQCMLTVALYFSLFHSRLIAKNRQKKYIAILTIALLTTLSTSGYIAFIFIIGCYLLHPQNYKNKKIKRYFLTGLCGVILFLTVTPLGHNFIEKAVYDKIFNTEKHNIDFTQGTGGARTKSITEVIELIEKEPFSLAGLGYDRMKSLNLEGCAGILSLLIAIGIFPFSILFGFSLWCIYHKSQS
;
A
#
# COMPACT_ATOMS: atom_id res chain seq x y z
N MET A 1 -35.28 -9.64 18.21
CA MET A 1 -35.50 -10.57 17.08
C MET A 1 -35.67 -9.73 15.81
N ILE A 2 -34.56 -9.34 15.18
CA ILE A 2 -34.56 -8.38 14.07
C ILE A 2 -34.79 -9.13 12.76
N ARG A 3 -35.90 -8.84 12.10
CA ARG A 3 -36.33 -9.41 10.83
C ARG A 3 -35.34 -8.95 9.74
N ILE A 4 -34.42 -9.82 9.35
CA ILE A 4 -33.52 -9.61 8.22
C ILE A 4 -34.41 -9.55 6.98
N ARG A 5 -34.62 -8.36 6.41
CA ARG A 5 -35.22 -8.20 5.09
C ARG A 5 -34.36 -9.02 4.12
N SER A 6 -34.96 -10.03 3.49
CA SER A 6 -34.31 -10.76 2.41
C SER A 6 -34.09 -9.78 1.26
N THR A 7 -32.86 -9.32 1.11
CA THR A 7 -32.41 -8.57 -0.06
C THR A 7 -32.57 -9.47 -1.28
N SER A 8 -33.18 -8.96 -2.35
CA SER A 8 -33.33 -9.70 -3.60
C SER A 8 -31.95 -10.10 -4.14
N PRO A 9 -31.80 -11.24 -4.85
CA PRO A 9 -30.50 -11.71 -5.32
C PRO A 9 -29.74 -10.66 -6.15
N GLN A 10 -30.47 -9.86 -6.95
CA GLN A 10 -29.90 -8.76 -7.75
C GLN A 10 -29.36 -7.60 -6.90
N SER A 11 -29.98 -7.28 -5.76
CA SER A 11 -29.45 -6.27 -4.85
C SER A 11 -28.14 -6.72 -4.16
N SER A 12 -27.97 -8.04 -3.97
CA SER A 12 -26.75 -8.60 -3.38
C SER A 12 -25.55 -8.57 -4.35
N THR A 13 -25.78 -8.77 -5.65
CA THR A 13 -24.72 -8.70 -6.67
C THR A 13 -24.26 -7.27 -6.93
N LEU A 14 -25.19 -6.32 -7.00
CA LEU A 14 -24.85 -4.89 -7.14
C LEU A 14 -23.99 -4.40 -5.99
N LEU A 15 -24.38 -4.72 -4.74
CA LEU A 15 -23.63 -4.33 -3.55
C LEU A 15 -22.22 -4.93 -3.53
N ALA A 16 -22.07 -6.17 -4.01
CA ALA A 16 -20.77 -6.80 -4.17
C ALA A 16 -19.89 -6.06 -5.19
N THR A 17 -20.45 -5.72 -6.37
CA THR A 17 -19.75 -4.94 -7.40
C THR A 17 -19.29 -3.59 -6.88
N VAL A 18 -20.16 -2.86 -6.18
CA VAL A 18 -19.80 -1.58 -5.55
C VAL A 18 -18.65 -1.78 -4.55
N GLN A 19 -18.67 -2.82 -3.72
CA GLN A 19 -17.57 -3.06 -2.78
C GLN A 19 -16.25 -3.35 -3.50
N TYR A 20 -16.25 -4.10 -4.62
CA TYR A 20 -15.03 -4.29 -5.42
C TYR A 20 -14.49 -2.96 -5.97
N ILE A 21 -15.38 -2.10 -6.48
CA ILE A 21 -14.99 -0.78 -6.99
C ILE A 21 -14.36 0.06 -5.86
N LEU A 22 -14.98 0.11 -4.67
CA LEU A 22 -14.44 0.89 -3.56
C LEU A 22 -13.11 0.33 -3.04
N ILE A 23 -12.93 -0.99 -2.98
CA ILE A 23 -11.64 -1.61 -2.63
C ILE A 23 -10.57 -1.19 -3.66
N TYR A 24 -10.91 -1.24 -4.95
CA TYR A 24 -10.00 -0.82 -6.01
C TYR A 24 -9.66 0.67 -5.93
N CYS A 25 -10.63 1.54 -5.62
CA CYS A 25 -10.39 2.96 -5.36
C CYS A 25 -9.49 3.17 -4.14
N ALA A 26 -9.65 2.38 -3.08
CA ALA A 26 -8.82 2.46 -1.88
C ALA A 26 -7.37 2.09 -2.17
N LEU A 27 -7.14 1.03 -2.96
CA LEU A 27 -5.80 0.67 -3.44
C LEU A 27 -5.24 1.75 -4.35
N SER A 28 -6.08 2.37 -5.16
CA SER A 28 -5.67 3.42 -6.09
C SER A 28 -5.15 4.68 -5.39
N LEU A 29 -5.74 5.06 -4.26
CA LEU A 29 -5.22 6.14 -3.39
C LEU A 29 -3.83 5.82 -2.81
N GLY A 30 -3.44 4.55 -2.79
CA GLY A 30 -2.11 4.07 -2.40
C GLY A 30 -1.03 4.20 -3.47
N GLY A 31 -1.34 4.79 -4.64
CA GLY A 31 -0.37 5.10 -5.69
C GLY A 31 -0.58 4.37 -7.03
N MET A 32 -1.80 3.90 -7.32
CA MET A 32 -2.11 3.36 -8.66
C MET A 32 -2.48 4.48 -9.64
N ALA A 33 -2.65 4.13 -10.92
CA ALA A 33 -2.93 5.08 -11.99
C ALA A 33 -4.31 5.75 -11.96
N LEU A 34 -5.33 5.13 -11.33
CA LEU A 34 -6.72 5.61 -11.43
C LEU A 34 -6.93 7.10 -11.08
N PRO A 35 -6.31 7.66 -10.00
CA PRO A 35 -6.45 9.08 -9.69
C PRO A 35 -5.88 9.98 -10.79
N ILE A 36 -4.84 9.54 -11.51
CA ILE A 36 -4.27 10.29 -12.64
C ILE A 36 -5.24 10.31 -13.81
N TYR A 37 -5.90 9.18 -14.11
CA TYR A 37 -6.87 9.08 -15.20
C TYR A 37 -8.10 9.98 -15.01
N ILE A 38 -8.60 10.08 -13.78
CA ILE A 38 -9.79 10.87 -13.47
C ILE A 38 -9.42 12.34 -13.20
N GLY A 39 -8.16 12.61 -12.85
CA GLY A 39 -7.73 13.86 -12.22
C GLY A 39 -7.78 13.70 -10.71
N ALA A 40 -6.65 13.93 -10.03
CA ALA A 40 -6.47 13.57 -8.63
C ALA A 40 -7.52 14.24 -7.71
N ASP A 41 -7.80 15.52 -7.94
CA ASP A 41 -8.78 16.28 -7.16
C ASP A 41 -10.21 15.81 -7.45
N LEU A 42 -10.56 15.60 -8.73
CA LEU A 42 -11.88 15.11 -9.12
C LEU A 42 -12.14 13.71 -8.53
N PHE A 43 -11.12 12.85 -8.53
CA PHE A 43 -11.18 11.52 -7.92
C PHE A 43 -11.43 11.59 -6.42
N LEU A 44 -10.70 12.47 -5.70
CA LEU A 44 -10.89 12.67 -4.26
C LEU A 44 -12.29 13.20 -3.93
N VAL A 45 -12.75 14.22 -4.66
CA VAL A 45 -14.11 14.79 -4.50
C VAL A 45 -15.18 13.73 -4.78
N SER A 46 -15.01 12.93 -5.83
CA SER A 46 -15.95 11.85 -6.18
C SER A 46 -16.05 10.79 -5.07
N ILE A 47 -14.93 10.41 -4.46
CA ILE A 47 -14.90 9.50 -3.31
C ILE A 47 -15.61 10.12 -2.11
N LEU A 48 -15.30 11.38 -1.79
CA LEU A 48 -15.88 12.09 -0.66
C LEU A 48 -17.40 12.15 -0.78
N ILE A 49 -17.92 12.56 -1.94
CA ILE A 49 -19.36 12.64 -2.21
C ILE A 49 -19.99 11.25 -2.11
N SER A 50 -19.43 10.25 -2.78
CA SER A 50 -19.99 8.89 -2.80
C SER A 50 -20.05 8.26 -1.40
N CYS A 51 -18.98 8.38 -0.61
CA CYS A 51 -18.92 7.86 0.75
C CYS A 51 -19.87 8.63 1.68
N SER A 52 -19.94 9.96 1.54
CA SER A 52 -20.84 10.79 2.34
C SER A 52 -22.30 10.46 2.05
N ILE A 53 -22.66 10.26 0.77
CA ILE A 53 -24.02 9.86 0.39
C ILE A 53 -24.37 8.52 1.06
N TYR A 54 -23.48 7.53 0.96
CA TYR A 54 -23.72 6.22 1.56
C TYR A 54 -23.86 6.29 3.09
N LEU A 55 -22.94 6.99 3.76
CA LEU A 55 -22.93 7.04 5.23
C LEU A 55 -24.07 7.89 5.81
N PHE A 56 -24.35 9.06 5.24
CA PHE A 56 -25.36 9.97 5.79
C PHE A 56 -26.79 9.65 5.36
N PHE A 57 -27.01 9.09 4.16
CA PHE A 57 -28.37 8.82 3.67
C PHE A 57 -28.77 7.36 3.80
N ILE A 58 -27.84 6.41 3.71
CA ILE A 58 -28.16 4.97 3.78
C ILE A 58 -27.88 4.40 5.18
N LYS A 59 -26.78 4.80 5.81
CA LYS A 59 -26.29 4.23 7.08
C LYS A 59 -26.26 5.23 8.24
N LYS A 60 -27.11 6.26 8.20
CA LYS A 60 -27.11 7.38 9.16
C LYS A 60 -27.04 6.93 10.62
N GLU A 61 -27.96 6.05 11.01
CA GLU A 61 -28.09 5.56 12.40
C GLU A 61 -26.92 4.67 12.83
N GLU A 62 -26.26 3.99 11.87
CA GLU A 62 -25.07 3.17 12.14
C GLU A 62 -23.77 4.00 12.18
N PHE A 63 -23.78 5.21 11.63
CA PHE A 63 -22.59 6.06 11.52
C PHE A 63 -22.56 7.16 12.59
N ILE A 64 -23.65 7.92 12.75
CA ILE A 64 -23.72 9.05 13.68
C ILE A 64 -23.63 8.53 15.12
N GLY A 65 -22.78 9.16 15.93
CA GLY A 65 -22.59 8.81 17.33
C GLY A 65 -21.64 7.63 17.56
N THR A 66 -21.06 7.07 16.49
CA THR A 66 -19.99 6.08 16.64
C THR A 66 -18.68 6.75 17.04
N THR A 67 -17.82 6.03 17.77
CA THR A 67 -16.46 6.49 18.10
C THR A 67 -15.67 6.88 16.84
N PHE A 68 -15.89 6.17 15.73
CA PHE A 68 -15.26 6.50 14.45
C PHE A 68 -15.73 7.86 13.88
N SER A 69 -17.02 8.19 13.98
CA SER A 69 -17.52 9.49 13.54
C SER A 69 -16.94 10.65 14.35
N TYR A 70 -16.82 10.50 15.67
CA TYR A 70 -16.15 11.49 16.53
C TYR A 70 -14.66 11.60 16.21
N PHE A 71 -13.98 10.47 15.96
CA PHE A 71 -12.59 10.44 15.53
C PHE A 71 -12.36 11.20 14.22
N ILE A 72 -13.18 10.95 13.18
CA ILE A 72 -13.06 11.67 11.90
C ILE A 72 -13.36 13.16 12.07
N GLY A 73 -14.33 13.52 12.90
CA GLY A 73 -14.62 14.93 13.23
C GLY A 73 -13.44 15.62 13.91
N ALA A 74 -12.89 15.01 14.95
CA ALA A 74 -11.72 15.52 15.67
C ALA A 74 -10.49 15.63 14.76
N LEU A 75 -10.23 14.61 13.93
CA LEU A 75 -9.12 14.62 12.98
C LEU A 75 -9.31 15.74 11.94
N SER A 76 -10.51 15.90 11.39
CA SER A 76 -10.83 16.96 10.42
C SER A 76 -10.58 18.35 11.01
N ILE A 77 -11.05 18.59 12.24
CA ILE A 77 -10.84 19.87 12.94
C ILE A 77 -9.34 20.08 13.19
N SER A 78 -8.61 19.04 13.62
CA SER A 78 -7.18 19.16 13.89
C SER A 78 -6.37 19.50 12.64
N LEU A 79 -6.76 18.98 11.47
CA LEU A 79 -6.11 19.25 10.19
C LEU A 79 -6.35 20.68 9.68
N LEU A 80 -7.32 21.43 10.24
CA LEU A 80 -7.48 22.86 9.95
C LEU A 80 -6.32 23.68 10.53
N LEU A 81 -5.69 23.24 11.63
CA LEU A 81 -4.59 23.98 12.24
C LEU A 81 -3.38 24.09 11.30
N PRO A 82 -2.81 22.99 10.75
CA PRO A 82 -1.76 23.11 9.74
C PRO A 82 -2.18 23.88 8.50
N ILE A 83 -3.44 23.79 8.05
CA ILE A 83 -3.91 24.56 6.87
C ILE A 83 -3.84 26.07 7.12
N LEU A 84 -4.17 26.52 8.34
CA LEU A 84 -4.19 27.94 8.68
C LEU A 84 -2.79 28.51 8.94
N PHE A 85 -1.86 27.68 9.39
CA PHE A 85 -0.54 28.12 9.87
C PHE A 85 0.64 27.61 9.04
N SER A 86 0.40 26.84 7.97
CA SER A 86 1.44 26.25 7.13
C SER A 86 1.04 26.11 5.66
N ASP A 87 1.97 25.65 4.83
CA ASP A 87 1.75 25.43 3.40
C ASP A 87 1.10 24.05 3.12
N LEU A 88 0.31 23.53 4.06
CA LEU A 88 -0.41 22.27 3.86
C LEU A 88 -1.62 22.52 2.94
N SER A 89 -1.58 21.94 1.75
CA SER A 89 -2.68 22.05 0.80
C SER A 89 -3.95 21.39 1.32
N LEU A 90 -5.09 22.05 1.06
CA LEU A 90 -6.43 21.54 1.38
C LEU A 90 -6.67 20.16 0.75
N GLY A 91 -6.13 19.92 -0.44
CA GLY A 91 -6.20 18.62 -1.12
C GLY A 91 -5.56 17.48 -0.32
N THR A 92 -4.45 17.74 0.38
CA THR A 92 -3.77 16.71 1.18
C THR A 92 -4.54 16.33 2.44
N SER A 93 -5.06 17.33 3.16
CA SER A 93 -5.93 17.09 4.33
C SER A 93 -7.19 16.33 3.93
N LEU A 94 -7.81 16.71 2.81
CA LEU A 94 -8.96 15.98 2.26
C LEU A 94 -8.59 14.54 1.90
N ARG A 95 -7.41 14.29 1.30
CA ARG A 95 -6.97 12.94 0.95
C ARG A 95 -6.90 12.01 2.17
N ILE A 96 -6.36 12.48 3.29
CA ILE A 96 -6.28 11.68 4.53
C ILE A 96 -7.68 11.30 5.01
N ILE A 97 -8.60 12.27 5.08
CA ILE A 97 -9.99 12.04 5.50
C ILE A 97 -10.71 11.10 4.52
N CYS A 98 -10.54 11.29 3.21
CA CYS A 98 -11.15 10.48 2.17
C CYS A 98 -10.71 9.02 2.24
N ILE A 99 -9.42 8.75 2.49
CA ILE A 99 -8.91 7.37 2.63
C ILE A 99 -9.62 6.67 3.80
N LEU A 100 -9.71 7.32 4.95
CA LEU A 100 -10.34 6.74 6.14
C LEU A 100 -11.85 6.50 5.94
N LEU A 101 -12.56 7.49 5.37
CA LEU A 101 -13.98 7.36 5.04
C LEU A 101 -14.26 6.26 4.02
N LEU A 102 -13.40 6.15 3.00
CA LEU A 102 -13.51 5.12 1.97
C LEU A 102 -13.33 3.73 2.55
N ILE A 103 -12.31 3.51 3.38
CA ILE A 103 -12.07 2.22 4.06
C ILE A 103 -13.26 1.87 4.96
N TYR A 104 -13.72 2.81 5.78
CA TYR A 104 -14.87 2.59 6.67
C TYR A 104 -16.13 2.24 5.89
N THR A 105 -16.46 3.01 4.86
CA THR A 105 -17.60 2.78 3.97
C THR A 105 -17.52 1.40 3.33
N THR A 106 -16.34 1.05 2.79
CA THR A 106 -16.09 -0.25 2.16
C THR A 106 -16.34 -1.40 3.13
N ILE A 107 -15.89 -1.30 4.38
CA ILE A 107 -16.11 -2.32 5.41
C ILE A 107 -17.61 -2.44 5.73
N HIS A 108 -18.32 -1.32 5.88
CA HIS A 108 -19.73 -1.30 6.28
C HIS A 108 -20.71 -1.75 5.19
N ILE A 109 -20.29 -1.84 3.93
CA ILE A 109 -21.08 -2.43 2.85
C ILE A 109 -21.32 -3.94 3.09
N ASP A 110 -20.25 -4.70 3.27
CA ASP A 110 -20.31 -6.14 3.53
C ASP A 110 -19.08 -6.58 4.34
N LYS A 111 -19.23 -6.50 5.66
CA LYS A 111 -18.18 -6.83 6.64
C LYS A 111 -17.67 -8.26 6.50
N ARG A 112 -18.50 -9.19 6.02
CA ARG A 112 -18.19 -10.63 5.96
C ARG A 112 -17.25 -10.94 4.79
N HIS A 113 -17.45 -10.29 3.65
CA HIS A 113 -16.72 -10.61 2.43
C HIS A 113 -15.65 -9.58 2.04
N VAL A 114 -15.55 -8.43 2.71
CA VAL A 114 -14.59 -7.36 2.35
C VAL A 114 -13.15 -7.85 2.19
N LEU A 115 -12.64 -8.65 3.13
CA LEU A 115 -11.28 -9.19 3.07
C LEU A 115 -11.11 -10.23 1.96
N GLN A 116 -12.14 -11.05 1.72
CA GLN A 116 -12.12 -12.02 0.61
C GLN A 116 -12.10 -11.29 -0.74
N ARG A 117 -12.89 -10.23 -0.91
CA ARG A 117 -12.92 -9.41 -2.13
C ARG A 117 -11.62 -8.66 -2.34
N PHE A 118 -11.02 -8.12 -1.28
CA PHE A 118 -9.66 -7.54 -1.31
C PHE A 118 -8.62 -8.56 -1.81
N LEU A 119 -8.63 -9.78 -1.25
CA LEU A 119 -7.71 -10.83 -1.68
C LEU A 119 -7.90 -11.20 -3.15
N GLN A 120 -9.14 -11.22 -3.65
CA GLN A 120 -9.42 -11.51 -5.06
C GLN A 120 -8.88 -10.42 -5.99
N ILE A 121 -9.03 -9.13 -5.63
CA ILE A 121 -8.44 -8.02 -6.39
C ILE A 121 -6.91 -8.09 -6.34
N ALA A 122 -6.31 -8.23 -5.15
CA ALA A 122 -4.86 -8.29 -5.00
C ALA A 122 -4.24 -9.46 -5.78
N TYR A 123 -4.89 -10.64 -5.75
CA TYR A 123 -4.51 -11.80 -6.55
C TYR A 123 -4.58 -11.52 -8.06
N LEU A 124 -5.65 -10.89 -8.53
CA LEU A 124 -5.83 -10.58 -9.95
C LEU A 124 -4.75 -9.59 -10.43
N LEU A 125 -4.53 -8.51 -9.69
CA LEU A 125 -3.50 -7.52 -9.98
C LEU A 125 -2.09 -8.15 -9.97
N ALA A 126 -1.81 -9.04 -9.02
CA ALA A 126 -0.54 -9.76 -8.97
C ALA A 126 -0.35 -10.73 -10.15
N ALA A 127 -1.40 -11.43 -10.57
CA ALA A 127 -1.32 -12.33 -11.72
C ALA A 127 -1.09 -11.56 -13.02
N ILE A 128 -1.82 -10.46 -13.23
CA ILE A 128 -1.65 -9.58 -14.40
C ILE A 128 -0.25 -8.98 -14.40
N SER A 129 0.24 -8.49 -13.24
CA SER A 129 1.55 -7.83 -13.17
C SER A 129 2.70 -8.77 -13.49
N ILE A 130 2.66 -10.02 -13.05
CA ILE A 130 3.70 -11.02 -13.36
C ILE A 130 3.78 -11.22 -14.88
N ILE A 131 2.64 -11.42 -15.53
CA ILE A 131 2.58 -11.64 -16.98
C ILE A 131 3.17 -10.42 -17.70
N LEU A 132 2.64 -9.23 -17.43
CA LEU A 132 3.08 -8.00 -18.10
C LEU A 132 4.53 -7.64 -17.82
N PHE A 133 5.00 -7.87 -16.60
CA PHE A 133 6.40 -7.65 -16.23
C PHE A 133 7.34 -8.51 -17.06
N PHE A 134 7.11 -9.83 -17.13
CA PHE A 134 7.97 -10.72 -17.91
C PHE A 134 7.88 -10.45 -19.42
N LEU A 135 6.70 -10.14 -19.95
CA LEU A 135 6.53 -9.74 -21.34
C LEU A 135 7.35 -8.49 -21.66
N THR A 136 7.28 -7.47 -20.79
CA THR A 136 8.01 -6.21 -20.97
C THR A 136 9.51 -6.41 -20.80
N TYR A 137 9.92 -7.25 -19.85
CA TYR A 137 11.33 -7.53 -19.59
C TYR A 137 12.01 -8.29 -20.74
N ILE A 138 11.30 -9.24 -21.38
CA ILE A 138 11.85 -10.08 -22.45
C ILE A 138 11.75 -9.39 -23.82
N TRP A 139 10.62 -8.77 -24.13
CA TRP A 139 10.32 -8.24 -25.47
C TRP A 139 10.35 -6.71 -25.56
N GLY A 140 10.52 -6.03 -24.42
CA GLY A 140 10.53 -4.57 -24.36
C GLY A 140 9.13 -3.95 -24.40
N PHE A 141 9.07 -2.67 -24.04
CA PHE A 141 7.83 -1.89 -23.98
C PHE A 141 7.07 -1.85 -25.32
N ASN A 142 7.78 -1.74 -26.45
CA ASN A 142 7.18 -1.57 -27.77
C ASN A 142 6.29 -2.75 -28.21
N VAL A 143 6.55 -3.95 -27.67
CA VAL A 143 5.75 -5.15 -27.98
C VAL A 143 4.50 -5.24 -27.10
N VAL A 144 4.57 -4.72 -25.88
CA VAL A 144 3.48 -4.82 -24.89
C VAL A 144 2.54 -3.62 -24.96
N SER A 145 3.05 -2.43 -25.27
CA SER A 145 2.27 -1.19 -25.32
C SER A 145 1.04 -1.23 -26.25
N PRO A 146 1.03 -1.95 -27.40
CA PRO A 146 -0.17 -2.05 -28.24
C PRO A 146 -1.35 -2.77 -27.57
N LEU A 147 -1.10 -3.56 -26.52
CA LEU A 147 -2.17 -4.20 -25.74
C LEU A 147 -2.96 -3.19 -24.89
N PHE A 148 -2.45 -1.96 -24.75
CA PHE A 148 -3.04 -0.89 -23.96
C PHE A 148 -3.32 0.33 -24.84
N PRO A 149 -4.52 0.40 -25.48
CA PRO A 149 -4.84 1.48 -26.41
C PRO A 149 -4.91 2.87 -25.76
N TYR A 150 -4.99 2.95 -24.43
CA TYR A 150 -5.16 4.19 -23.68
C TYR A 150 -4.11 4.35 -22.58
N LEU A 151 -2.82 4.28 -22.90
CA LEU A 151 -1.75 4.59 -21.94
C LEU A 151 -1.65 6.11 -21.72
N LEU A 152 -1.69 6.55 -20.47
CA LEU A 152 -1.47 7.95 -20.13
C LEU A 152 -0.01 8.19 -19.71
N PRO A 153 0.69 9.14 -20.35
CA PRO A 153 2.02 9.53 -19.90
C PRO A 153 1.92 10.24 -18.55
N SER A 154 2.76 9.86 -17.62
CA SER A 154 2.96 10.52 -16.33
C SER A 154 4.36 11.12 -16.31
N TYR A 155 4.46 12.36 -15.84
CA TYR A 155 5.69 13.11 -15.79
C TYR A 155 6.13 13.34 -14.35
N SER A 156 7.44 13.31 -14.11
CA SER A 156 8.07 13.72 -12.86
C SER A 156 9.18 14.70 -13.21
N GLU A 157 9.19 15.87 -12.58
CA GLU A 157 10.18 16.95 -12.83
C GLU A 157 10.31 17.34 -14.31
N GLY A 158 9.19 17.33 -15.05
CA GLY A 158 9.17 17.65 -16.48
C GLY A 158 9.65 16.54 -17.41
N MET A 159 10.11 15.41 -16.86
CA MET A 159 10.57 14.24 -17.62
C MET A 159 9.50 13.14 -17.63
N LEU A 160 9.43 12.39 -18.74
CA LEU A 160 8.51 11.25 -18.84
C LEU A 160 8.93 10.17 -17.84
N TYR A 161 8.09 9.94 -16.84
CA TYR A 161 8.36 9.02 -15.75
C TYR A 161 7.78 7.62 -16.02
N SER A 162 6.54 7.56 -16.52
CA SER A 162 5.88 6.30 -16.80
C SER A 162 4.77 6.41 -17.85
N TYR A 163 4.40 5.28 -18.44
CA TYR A 163 3.11 5.10 -19.08
C TYR A 163 2.20 4.33 -18.14
N THR A 164 1.08 4.95 -17.77
CA THR A 164 0.19 4.42 -16.75
C THR A 164 -1.04 3.77 -17.38
N SER A 165 -1.56 2.73 -16.73
CA SER A 165 -2.84 2.07 -17.03
C SER A 165 -3.51 1.69 -15.70
N PRO A 166 -4.85 1.63 -15.61
CA PRO A 166 -5.51 1.25 -14.36
C PRO A 166 -4.97 -0.08 -13.77
N VAL A 167 -4.62 -1.04 -14.62
CA VAL A 167 -4.20 -2.39 -14.19
C VAL A 167 -2.70 -2.62 -14.17
N TYR A 168 -1.89 -1.73 -14.76
CA TYR A 168 -0.43 -1.88 -14.83
C TYR A 168 0.27 -0.56 -15.19
N ASN A 169 1.43 -0.27 -14.59
CA ASN A 169 2.25 0.89 -14.91
C ASN A 169 3.60 0.49 -15.49
N PHE A 170 3.97 1.11 -16.60
CA PHE A 170 5.28 0.99 -17.23
C PHE A 170 6.17 2.13 -16.75
N VAL A 171 6.92 1.88 -15.66
CA VAL A 171 7.78 2.89 -15.02
C VAL A 171 9.20 2.77 -15.54
N PHE A 172 9.69 3.79 -16.25
CA PHE A 172 10.98 3.70 -16.94
C PHE A 172 12.17 3.61 -15.96
N LEU A 173 12.12 4.39 -14.88
CA LEU A 173 13.13 4.39 -13.81
C LEU A 173 13.22 3.04 -13.08
N HIS A 174 12.18 2.21 -13.16
CA HIS A 174 12.08 0.94 -12.47
C HIS A 174 11.79 -0.20 -13.45
N SER A 175 12.28 -0.10 -14.68
CA SER A 175 12.02 -1.06 -15.76
C SER A 175 12.51 -2.48 -15.46
N ASP A 176 13.48 -2.63 -14.57
CA ASP A 176 13.99 -3.91 -14.07
C ASP A 176 13.18 -4.49 -12.90
N ARG A 177 12.11 -3.81 -12.46
CA ARG A 177 11.34 -4.12 -11.24
C ARG A 177 9.85 -4.16 -11.52
N ASN A 178 9.17 -5.16 -10.96
CA ASN A 178 7.72 -5.24 -11.07
C ASN A 178 7.05 -4.21 -10.15
N CYS A 179 6.51 -3.14 -10.74
CA CYS A 179 5.73 -2.11 -10.06
C CYS A 179 4.22 -2.45 -10.02
N GLY A 180 3.79 -3.46 -10.78
CA GLY A 180 2.37 -3.76 -10.97
C GLY A 180 1.59 -2.52 -11.40
N PRO A 181 0.39 -2.27 -10.85
CA PRO A 181 -0.39 -1.08 -11.15
C PRO A 181 0.05 0.18 -10.39
N PHE A 182 1.13 0.13 -9.60
CA PHE A 182 1.58 1.23 -8.74
C PHE A 182 2.70 2.04 -9.40
N GLY A 183 2.94 3.26 -8.90
CA GLY A 183 4.05 4.10 -9.38
C GLY A 183 5.43 3.58 -8.97
N GLU A 184 5.49 2.81 -7.88
CA GLU A 184 6.75 2.28 -7.35
C GLU A 184 6.63 0.82 -6.91
N PRO A 185 7.73 0.05 -6.98
CA PRO A 185 7.75 -1.33 -6.52
C PRO A 185 7.51 -1.44 -5.00
N GLY A 186 7.92 -0.45 -4.22
CA GLY A 186 7.67 -0.40 -2.77
C GLY A 186 6.19 -0.30 -2.41
N GLN A 187 5.42 0.49 -3.16
CA GLN A 187 3.97 0.64 -2.97
C GLN A 187 3.25 -0.68 -3.29
N PHE A 188 3.60 -1.33 -4.39
CA PHE A 188 3.02 -2.61 -4.77
C PHE A 188 3.29 -3.69 -3.72
N GLN A 189 4.50 -3.72 -3.16
CA GLN A 189 4.86 -4.64 -2.09
C GLN A 189 3.99 -4.49 -0.84
N CYS A 190 3.57 -3.28 -0.46
CA CYS A 190 2.69 -3.08 0.69
C CYS A 190 1.39 -3.87 0.52
N MET A 191 0.75 -3.77 -0.65
CA MET A 191 -0.47 -4.54 -0.95
C MET A 191 -0.18 -6.06 -0.95
N LEU A 192 0.87 -6.50 -1.63
CA LEU A 192 1.22 -7.92 -1.74
C LEU A 192 1.51 -8.56 -0.39
N THR A 193 2.20 -7.84 0.49
CA THR A 193 2.58 -8.27 1.84
C THR A 193 1.34 -8.47 2.70
N VAL A 194 0.39 -7.52 2.68
CA VAL A 194 -0.89 -7.63 3.39
C VAL A 194 -1.74 -8.79 2.83
N ALA A 195 -1.83 -8.92 1.51
CA ALA A 195 -2.56 -10.01 0.88
C ALA A 195 -1.95 -11.38 1.19
N LEU A 196 -0.62 -11.48 1.24
CA LEU A 196 0.09 -12.71 1.59
C LEU A 196 -0.13 -13.07 3.06
N TYR A 197 -0.10 -12.09 3.97
CA TYR A 197 -0.44 -12.29 5.38
C TYR A 197 -1.83 -12.92 5.53
N PHE A 198 -2.87 -12.34 4.91
CA PHE A 198 -4.22 -12.91 4.99
C PHE A 198 -4.32 -14.28 4.31
N SER A 199 -3.59 -14.50 3.22
CA SER A 199 -3.55 -15.81 2.54
C SER A 199 -2.92 -16.91 3.39
N LEU A 200 -1.96 -16.57 4.26
CA LEU A 200 -1.27 -17.50 5.15
C LEU A 200 -2.04 -17.74 6.46
N PHE A 201 -2.42 -16.67 7.16
CA PHE A 201 -3.00 -16.75 8.50
C PHE A 201 -4.53 -16.86 8.51
N HIS A 202 -5.21 -16.42 7.45
CA HIS A 202 -6.66 -16.38 7.36
C HIS A 202 -7.18 -17.26 6.21
N SER A 203 -6.73 -18.52 6.19
CA SER A 203 -7.06 -19.51 5.14
C SER A 203 -8.56 -19.70 4.86
N ARG A 204 -9.45 -19.39 5.82
CA ARG A 204 -10.91 -19.47 5.64
C ARG A 204 -11.45 -18.46 4.61
N LEU A 205 -10.71 -17.39 4.33
CA LEU A 205 -11.07 -16.37 3.33
C LEU A 205 -10.90 -16.87 1.89
N ILE A 206 -10.20 -17.99 1.67
CA ILE A 206 -9.88 -18.53 0.35
C ILE A 206 -10.33 -19.99 0.30
N ALA A 207 -10.89 -20.42 -0.83
CA ALA A 207 -11.17 -21.83 -1.04
C ALA A 207 -9.87 -22.67 -0.91
N LYS A 208 -9.93 -23.79 -0.17
CA LYS A 208 -8.75 -24.62 0.16
C LYS A 208 -7.91 -25.04 -1.06
N ASN A 209 -8.57 -25.30 -2.19
CA ASN A 209 -7.94 -25.66 -3.46
C ASN A 209 -7.21 -24.48 -4.14
N ARG A 210 -7.58 -23.25 -3.84
CA ARG A 210 -7.01 -22.03 -4.42
C ARG A 210 -5.93 -21.40 -3.55
N GLN A 211 -5.89 -21.69 -2.24
CA GLN A 211 -4.94 -21.06 -1.31
C GLN A 211 -3.47 -21.16 -1.78
N LYS A 212 -3.06 -22.32 -2.29
CA LYS A 212 -1.70 -22.51 -2.83
C LYS A 212 -1.39 -21.59 -4.00
N LYS A 213 -2.37 -21.41 -4.91
CA LYS A 213 -2.23 -20.53 -6.08
C LYS A 213 -2.10 -19.07 -5.64
N TYR A 214 -2.88 -18.65 -4.63
CA TYR A 214 -2.78 -17.30 -4.07
C TYR A 214 -1.40 -17.04 -3.49
N ILE A 215 -0.92 -17.93 -2.62
CA ILE A 215 0.41 -17.80 -2.01
C ILE A 215 1.49 -17.77 -3.11
N ALA A 216 1.45 -18.69 -4.07
CA ALA A 216 2.44 -18.74 -5.14
C ALA A 216 2.47 -17.45 -5.98
N ILE A 217 1.32 -16.97 -6.46
CA ILE A 217 1.24 -15.76 -7.29
C ILE A 217 1.66 -14.52 -6.49
N LEU A 218 1.19 -14.37 -5.25
CA LEU A 218 1.56 -13.22 -4.41
C LEU A 218 3.06 -13.23 -4.08
N THR A 219 3.66 -14.40 -3.80
CA THR A 219 5.09 -14.52 -3.53
C THR A 219 5.93 -14.24 -4.78
N ILE A 220 5.55 -14.77 -5.95
CA ILE A 220 6.29 -14.48 -7.20
C ILE A 220 6.23 -12.98 -7.50
N ALA A 221 5.05 -12.36 -7.44
CA ALA A 221 4.90 -10.93 -7.64
C ALA A 221 5.78 -10.14 -6.65
N LEU A 222 5.78 -10.51 -5.37
CA LEU A 222 6.59 -9.86 -4.33
C LEU A 222 8.08 -9.99 -4.63
N LEU A 223 8.55 -11.17 -5.05
CA LEU A 223 9.94 -11.39 -5.44
C LEU A 223 10.33 -10.54 -6.65
N THR A 224 9.48 -10.42 -7.66
CA THR A 224 9.77 -9.62 -8.87
C THR A 224 9.85 -8.10 -8.64
N THR A 225 9.43 -7.59 -7.48
CA THR A 225 9.49 -6.15 -7.18
C THR A 225 10.89 -5.62 -6.81
N LEU A 226 11.86 -6.50 -6.48
CA LEU A 226 13.23 -6.12 -6.10
C LEU A 226 13.33 -5.05 -5.00
N SER A 227 12.38 -4.98 -4.06
CA SER A 227 12.44 -4.02 -2.94
C SER A 227 12.81 -4.67 -1.60
N THR A 228 13.87 -4.14 -1.00
CA THR A 228 14.49 -4.63 0.24
C THR A 228 13.51 -4.58 1.42
N SER A 229 12.67 -3.55 1.53
CA SER A 229 11.67 -3.46 2.61
C SER A 229 10.63 -4.56 2.52
N GLY A 230 10.19 -4.94 1.32
CA GLY A 230 9.27 -6.07 1.15
C GLY A 230 9.92 -7.42 1.40
N TYR A 231 11.21 -7.59 1.13
CA TYR A 231 11.92 -8.84 1.49
C TYR A 231 12.08 -8.98 3.00
N ILE A 232 12.39 -7.88 3.70
CA ILE A 232 12.39 -7.86 5.17
C ILE A 232 11.00 -8.24 5.68
N ALA A 233 9.94 -7.56 5.21
CA ALA A 233 8.56 -7.85 5.62
C ALA A 233 8.14 -9.30 5.29
N PHE A 234 8.55 -9.83 4.15
CA PHE A 234 8.32 -11.21 3.75
C PHE A 234 9.00 -12.18 4.73
N ILE A 235 10.28 -12.00 5.02
CA ILE A 235 11.01 -12.84 6.00
C ILE A 235 10.31 -12.82 7.36
N PHE A 236 9.87 -11.66 7.84
CA PHE A 236 9.12 -11.55 9.09
C PHE A 236 7.80 -12.31 9.05
N ILE A 237 6.98 -12.13 8.01
CA ILE A 237 5.69 -12.84 7.87
C ILE A 237 5.91 -14.35 7.83
N ILE A 238 6.93 -14.81 7.13
CA ILE A 238 7.28 -16.23 7.04
C ILE A 238 7.78 -16.77 8.38
N GLY A 239 8.67 -16.05 9.05
CA GLY A 239 9.13 -16.40 10.41
C GLY A 239 7.95 -16.57 11.35
N CYS A 240 7.08 -15.56 11.42
CA CYS A 240 5.84 -15.62 12.20
C CYS A 240 4.96 -16.81 11.81
N TYR A 241 4.80 -17.09 10.50
CA TYR A 241 3.95 -18.19 10.03
C TYR A 241 4.49 -19.56 10.44
N LEU A 242 5.82 -19.75 10.37
CA LEU A 242 6.49 -21.00 10.72
C LEU A 242 6.47 -21.28 12.22
N LEU A 243 6.59 -20.22 13.04
CA LEU A 243 6.60 -20.26 14.50
C LEU A 243 5.17 -20.32 15.11
N HIS A 244 4.14 -19.93 14.36
CA HIS A 244 2.78 -19.84 14.90
C HIS A 244 2.21 -21.22 15.31
N PRO A 245 1.83 -21.42 16.59
CA PRO A 245 1.47 -22.74 17.15
C PRO A 245 0.26 -23.41 16.47
N GLN A 246 -0.75 -22.63 16.06
CA GLN A 246 -1.98 -23.18 15.48
C GLN A 246 -1.80 -23.69 14.03
N ASN A 247 -0.66 -23.42 13.40
CA ASN A 247 -0.38 -23.82 12.02
C ASN A 247 0.07 -25.28 11.88
N TYR A 248 0.19 -26.03 12.99
CA TYR A 248 0.38 -27.48 13.00
C TYR A 248 -0.71 -28.26 12.23
N LYS A 249 -1.89 -27.66 11.99
CA LYS A 249 -3.01 -28.30 11.29
C LYS A 249 -2.85 -28.39 9.77
N ASN A 250 -1.97 -27.61 9.13
CA ASN A 250 -1.79 -27.65 7.67
C ASN A 250 -0.32 -27.92 7.26
N LYS A 251 0.23 -29.04 7.77
CA LYS A 251 1.61 -29.51 7.50
C LYS A 251 2.00 -29.48 6.02
N LYS A 252 1.05 -29.68 5.09
CA LYS A 252 1.28 -29.63 3.64
C LYS A 252 1.66 -28.24 3.13
N ILE A 253 1.03 -27.17 3.63
CA ILE A 253 1.36 -25.80 3.23
C ILE A 253 2.71 -25.39 3.83
N LYS A 254 2.95 -25.72 5.10
CA LYS A 254 4.25 -25.49 5.76
C LYS A 254 5.40 -26.18 4.99
N ARG A 255 5.22 -27.45 4.60
CA ARG A 255 6.20 -28.19 3.80
C ARG A 255 6.41 -27.55 2.44
N TYR A 256 5.32 -27.26 1.70
CA TYR A 256 5.40 -26.60 0.39
C TYR A 256 6.17 -25.28 0.46
N PHE A 257 5.87 -24.46 1.47
CA PHE A 257 6.52 -23.19 1.71
C PHE A 257 8.01 -23.37 2.03
N LEU A 258 8.37 -24.33 2.89
CA LEU A 258 9.76 -24.62 3.22
C LEU A 258 10.53 -25.12 1.99
N THR A 259 9.95 -26.01 1.18
CA THR A 259 10.55 -26.41 -0.11
C THR A 259 10.67 -25.25 -1.09
N GLY A 260 9.68 -24.35 -1.14
CA GLY A 260 9.74 -23.14 -1.96
C GLY A 260 10.85 -22.20 -1.51
N LEU A 261 10.99 -21.99 -0.20
CA LEU A 261 12.06 -21.19 0.38
C LEU A 261 13.44 -21.80 0.10
N CYS A 262 13.60 -23.10 0.29
CA CYS A 262 14.84 -23.82 -0.08
C CYS A 262 15.13 -23.68 -1.58
N GLY A 263 14.10 -23.79 -2.43
CA GLY A 263 14.23 -23.60 -3.87
C GLY A 263 14.65 -22.18 -4.25
N VAL A 264 14.11 -21.16 -3.59
CA VAL A 264 14.52 -19.75 -3.78
C VAL A 264 15.96 -19.56 -3.31
N ILE A 265 16.33 -20.05 -2.12
CA ILE A 265 17.71 -19.94 -1.62
C ILE A 265 18.67 -20.63 -2.60
N LEU A 266 18.35 -21.85 -3.05
CA LEU A 266 19.15 -22.57 -4.03
C LEU A 266 19.27 -21.81 -5.35
N PHE A 267 18.17 -21.24 -5.86
CA PHE A 267 18.19 -20.41 -7.06
C PHE A 267 19.12 -19.20 -6.88
N LEU A 268 19.00 -18.52 -5.74
CA LEU A 268 19.79 -17.34 -5.42
C LEU A 268 21.29 -17.64 -5.26
N THR A 269 21.67 -18.80 -4.72
CA THR A 269 23.07 -19.15 -4.49
C THR A 269 23.74 -19.87 -5.65
N VAL A 270 22.98 -20.63 -6.46
CA VAL A 270 23.56 -21.49 -7.51
C VAL A 270 23.54 -20.83 -8.88
N THR A 271 22.58 -19.95 -9.16
CA THR A 271 22.42 -19.37 -10.50
C THR A 271 23.10 -18.00 -10.61
N PRO A 272 23.74 -17.66 -11.75
CA PRO A 272 24.29 -16.32 -11.99
C PRO A 272 23.22 -15.22 -11.87
N LEU A 273 22.01 -15.51 -12.34
CA LEU A 273 20.83 -14.62 -12.18
C LEU A 273 20.50 -14.38 -10.71
N GLY A 274 20.55 -15.43 -9.90
CA GLY A 274 20.33 -15.37 -8.45
C GLY A 274 21.41 -14.58 -7.72
N HIS A 275 22.67 -14.74 -8.12
CA HIS A 275 23.78 -13.95 -7.56
C HIS A 275 23.65 -12.46 -7.90
N ASN A 276 23.42 -12.13 -9.16
CA ASN A 276 23.19 -10.75 -9.60
C ASN A 276 21.97 -10.11 -8.89
N PHE A 277 20.96 -10.93 -8.57
CA PHE A 277 19.82 -10.49 -7.79
C PHE A 277 20.20 -10.16 -6.34
N ILE A 278 20.96 -11.01 -5.65
CA ILE A 278 21.43 -10.73 -4.29
C ILE A 278 22.29 -9.47 -4.29
N GLU A 279 23.16 -9.34 -5.28
CA GLU A 279 24.05 -8.20 -5.44
C GLU A 279 23.24 -6.89 -5.50
N LYS A 280 22.33 -6.78 -6.47
CA LYS A 280 21.46 -5.59 -6.63
C LYS A 280 20.49 -5.34 -5.49
N ALA A 281 19.90 -6.40 -4.92
CA ALA A 281 18.83 -6.27 -3.94
C ALA A 281 19.31 -6.07 -2.51
N VAL A 282 20.52 -6.57 -2.19
CA VAL A 282 21.07 -6.64 -0.83
C VAL A 282 22.48 -6.07 -0.77
N TYR A 283 23.41 -6.54 -1.60
CA TYR A 283 24.83 -6.17 -1.49
C TYR A 283 25.06 -4.69 -1.79
N ASP A 284 24.61 -4.21 -2.95
CA ASP A 284 24.74 -2.81 -3.41
C ASP A 284 24.06 -1.79 -2.49
N LYS A 285 23.20 -2.26 -1.58
CA LYS A 285 22.47 -1.42 -0.61
C LYS A 285 23.08 -1.42 0.79
N ILE A 286 24.02 -2.32 1.07
CA ILE A 286 24.62 -2.50 2.40
C ILE A 286 26.14 -2.27 2.35
N PHE A 287 26.78 -2.62 1.25
CA PHE A 287 28.22 -2.57 1.09
C PHE A 287 28.61 -1.54 0.03
N ASN A 288 29.60 -0.73 0.34
CA ASN A 288 30.22 0.13 -0.65
C ASN A 288 31.21 -0.71 -1.48
N THR A 289 30.91 -0.89 -2.76
CA THR A 289 31.70 -1.71 -3.68
C THR A 289 33.14 -1.20 -3.82
N GLU A 290 33.37 0.11 -3.63
CA GLU A 290 34.69 0.75 -3.78
C GLU A 290 35.54 0.71 -2.49
N LYS A 291 34.91 0.85 -1.33
CA LYS A 291 35.62 0.96 -0.03
C LYS A 291 35.61 -0.33 0.80
N HIS A 292 34.89 -1.36 0.34
CA HIS A 292 34.71 -2.64 1.05
C HIS A 292 34.32 -2.47 2.53
N ASN A 293 33.57 -1.41 2.84
CA ASN A 293 33.02 -1.14 4.16
C ASN A 293 31.49 -1.24 4.13
N ILE A 294 30.91 -1.50 5.30
CA ILE A 294 29.47 -1.41 5.49
C ILE A 294 29.12 0.07 5.46
N ASP A 295 28.36 0.48 4.45
CA ASP A 295 27.98 1.87 4.24
C ASP A 295 26.50 1.96 3.89
N PHE A 296 25.69 2.25 4.93
CA PHE A 296 24.26 2.47 4.76
C PHE A 296 23.93 3.82 4.13
N THR A 297 24.93 4.64 3.78
CA THR A 297 24.73 5.95 3.13
C THR A 297 24.64 5.87 1.61
N GLN A 298 24.80 4.67 1.02
CA GLN A 298 24.67 4.45 -0.41
C GLN A 298 23.24 4.06 -0.83
N GLY A 299 22.86 4.44 -2.05
CA GLY A 299 21.56 4.12 -2.66
C GLY A 299 20.34 4.59 -1.86
N THR A 300 19.26 3.79 -1.88
CA THR A 300 17.99 4.15 -1.20
C THR A 300 18.07 4.12 0.32
N GLY A 301 19.07 3.45 0.90
CA GLY A 301 19.31 3.43 2.34
C GLY A 301 19.82 4.79 2.84
N GLY A 302 20.78 5.35 2.12
CA GLY A 302 21.35 6.66 2.45
C GLY A 302 20.36 7.80 2.35
N ALA A 303 19.50 7.79 1.34
CA ALA A 303 18.42 8.77 1.22
C ALA A 303 17.49 8.78 2.46
N ARG A 304 17.21 7.60 3.05
CA ARG A 304 16.36 7.48 4.24
C ARG A 304 17.07 7.90 5.52
N THR A 305 18.36 7.58 5.66
CA THR A 305 19.13 8.03 6.83
C THR A 305 19.35 9.54 6.81
N LYS A 306 19.75 10.08 5.65
CA LYS A 306 19.92 11.51 5.43
C LYS A 306 18.66 12.29 5.74
N SER A 307 17.51 11.83 5.23
CA SER A 307 16.25 12.50 5.49
C SER A 307 15.78 12.45 6.95
N ILE A 308 16.08 11.39 7.70
CA ILE A 308 15.83 11.36 9.15
C ILE A 308 16.68 12.43 9.85
N THR A 309 17.98 12.49 9.53
CA THR A 309 18.89 13.48 10.11
C THR A 309 18.46 14.90 9.76
N GLU A 310 18.10 15.18 8.51
CA GLU A 310 17.64 16.50 8.05
C GLU A 310 16.34 16.93 8.75
N VAL A 311 15.41 16.02 9.01
CA VAL A 311 14.21 16.33 9.79
C VAL A 311 14.55 16.63 11.26
N ILE A 312 15.47 15.88 11.86
CA ILE A 312 15.90 16.15 13.25
C ILE A 312 16.54 17.53 13.33
N GLU A 313 17.46 17.85 12.42
CA GLU A 313 18.10 19.18 12.35
C GLU A 313 17.07 20.30 12.12
N LEU A 314 16.04 20.05 11.31
CA LEU A 314 14.95 21.00 11.09
C LEU A 314 14.16 21.24 12.38
N ILE A 315 13.84 20.19 13.14
CA ILE A 315 13.12 20.33 14.41
C ILE A 315 13.97 21.10 15.43
N GLU A 316 15.28 20.86 15.47
CA GLU A 316 16.20 21.58 16.35
C GLU A 316 16.30 23.07 16.00
N LYS A 317 16.34 23.42 14.71
CA LYS A 317 16.42 24.81 14.25
C LYS A 317 15.08 25.54 14.32
N GLU A 318 14.00 24.86 13.97
CA GLU A 318 12.64 25.40 13.89
C GLU A 318 11.65 24.47 14.62
N PRO A 319 11.55 24.49 15.96
CA PRO A 319 10.66 23.60 16.72
C PRO A 319 9.18 23.70 16.34
N PHE A 320 8.76 24.88 15.86
CA PHE A 320 7.40 25.11 15.35
C PHE A 320 7.06 24.30 14.10
N SER A 321 8.05 23.71 13.41
CA SER A 321 7.82 22.74 12.32
C SER A 321 6.96 21.55 12.75
N LEU A 322 6.96 21.20 14.03
CA LEU A 322 6.09 20.15 14.60
C LEU A 322 4.61 20.52 14.64
N ALA A 323 4.24 21.79 14.43
CA ALA A 323 2.84 22.20 14.27
C ALA A 323 2.27 21.80 12.90
N GLY A 324 3.12 21.35 11.97
CA GLY A 324 2.79 21.05 10.59
C GLY A 324 3.43 22.08 9.66
N LEU A 325 4.25 21.62 8.70
CA LEU A 325 4.87 22.49 7.68
C LEU A 325 4.13 22.46 6.34
N GLY A 326 3.36 21.40 6.08
CA GLY A 326 2.82 21.12 4.76
C GLY A 326 3.82 20.49 3.80
N TYR A 327 3.31 19.74 2.81
CA TYR A 327 4.16 19.03 1.85
C TYR A 327 4.89 19.98 0.88
N ASP A 328 4.31 21.14 0.55
CA ASP A 328 4.91 22.09 -0.39
C ASP A 328 6.16 22.75 0.20
N ARG A 329 6.13 23.10 1.49
CA ARG A 329 7.32 23.58 2.21
C ARG A 329 8.34 22.48 2.46
N MET A 330 7.89 21.26 2.71
CA MET A 330 8.82 20.13 2.79
C MET A 330 9.54 19.90 1.47
N LYS A 331 8.85 20.08 0.34
CA LYS A 331 9.45 20.01 -1.00
C LYS A 331 10.49 21.10 -1.22
N SER A 332 10.20 22.34 -0.86
CA SER A 332 11.16 23.44 -0.99
C SER A 332 12.42 23.25 -0.14
N LEU A 333 12.31 22.49 0.96
CA LEU A 333 13.42 22.11 1.84
C LEU A 333 14.12 20.81 1.41
N ASN A 334 13.77 20.22 0.25
CA ASN A 334 14.29 18.95 -0.25
C ASN A 334 14.08 17.75 0.68
N LEU A 335 13.02 17.76 1.50
CA LEU A 335 12.69 16.69 2.45
C LEU A 335 11.79 15.58 1.86
N GLU A 336 11.56 15.56 0.54
CA GLU A 336 10.64 14.60 -0.13
C GLU A 336 11.09 13.14 -0.01
N GLY A 337 12.40 12.88 0.13
CA GLY A 337 12.97 11.54 0.30
C GLY A 337 12.78 10.92 1.70
N CYS A 338 12.05 11.60 2.58
CA CYS A 338 11.89 11.22 3.98
C CYS A 338 11.06 9.94 4.19
N ALA A 339 11.41 9.18 5.23
CA ALA A 339 10.66 8.01 5.65
C ALA A 339 9.18 8.37 5.88
N GLY A 340 8.26 7.64 5.23
CA GLY A 340 6.86 8.05 5.08
C GLY A 340 6.09 8.40 6.37
N ILE A 341 6.45 7.81 7.52
CA ILE A 341 5.84 8.14 8.81
C ILE A 341 6.34 9.49 9.33
N LEU A 342 7.65 9.73 9.22
CA LEU A 342 8.29 10.96 9.66
C LEU A 342 7.88 12.12 8.76
N SER A 343 7.80 11.88 7.45
CA SER A 343 7.30 12.89 6.52
C SER A 343 5.84 13.26 6.80
N LEU A 344 5.00 12.27 7.10
CA LEU A 344 3.62 12.52 7.50
C LEU A 344 3.55 13.34 8.79
N LEU A 345 4.34 13.01 9.82
CA LEU A 345 4.40 13.74 11.09
C LEU A 345 4.70 15.23 10.88
N ILE A 346 5.73 15.53 10.09
CA ILE A 346 6.14 16.92 9.82
C ILE A 346 5.13 17.64 8.92
N ALA A 347 4.55 16.94 7.95
CA ALA A 347 3.58 17.54 7.04
C ALA A 347 2.29 17.97 7.76
N ILE A 348 1.71 17.10 8.59
CA ILE A 348 0.41 17.35 9.25
C ILE A 348 0.54 17.85 10.69
N GLY A 349 1.75 17.81 11.27
CA GLY A 349 2.00 18.21 12.64
C GLY A 349 1.66 17.13 13.68
N ILE A 350 2.24 17.29 14.87
CA ILE A 350 2.17 16.33 15.96
C ILE A 350 0.74 16.13 16.47
N PHE A 351 -0.11 17.15 16.44
CA PHE A 351 -1.47 17.07 16.98
C PHE A 351 -2.39 16.21 16.10
N PRO A 352 -2.56 16.47 14.79
CA PRO A 352 -3.30 15.57 13.90
C PRO A 352 -2.68 14.17 13.81
N PHE A 353 -1.35 14.08 13.81
CA PHE A 353 -0.63 12.79 13.82
C PHE A 353 -0.97 11.96 15.06
N SER A 354 -0.99 12.59 16.24
CA SER A 354 -1.33 11.92 17.50
C SER A 354 -2.78 11.45 17.53
N ILE A 355 -3.72 12.21 16.95
CA ILE A 355 -5.11 11.75 16.83
C ILE A 355 -5.20 10.53 15.90
N LEU A 356 -4.56 10.59 14.73
CA LEU A 356 -4.57 9.52 13.73
C LEU A 356 -4.03 8.19 14.28
N PHE A 357 -2.84 8.20 14.86
CA PHE A 357 -2.20 6.98 15.37
C PHE A 357 -2.68 6.62 16.79
N GLY A 358 -2.97 7.62 17.63
CA GLY A 358 -3.51 7.41 18.97
C GLY A 358 -4.85 6.71 18.98
N PHE A 359 -5.75 7.06 18.05
CA PHE A 359 -7.02 6.34 17.87
C PHE A 359 -6.79 4.85 17.53
N SER A 360 -5.84 4.57 16.63
CA SER A 360 -5.50 3.21 16.23
C SER A 360 -4.98 2.38 17.41
N LEU A 361 -4.09 2.96 18.23
CA LEU A 361 -3.56 2.32 19.44
C LEU A 361 -4.66 2.10 20.49
N TRP A 362 -5.52 3.09 20.70
CA TRP A 362 -6.67 3.00 21.62
C TRP A 362 -7.61 1.84 21.23
N CYS A 363 -7.94 1.70 19.93
CA CYS A 363 -8.75 0.60 19.44
C CYS A 363 -8.12 -0.77 19.70
N ILE A 364 -6.80 -0.91 19.51
CA ILE A 364 -6.08 -2.15 19.78
C ILE A 364 -6.13 -2.49 21.27
N TYR A 365 -5.86 -1.50 22.12
CA TYR A 365 -5.89 -1.67 23.57
C TYR A 365 -7.26 -2.13 24.08
N HIS A 366 -8.34 -1.45 23.69
CA HIS A 366 -9.69 -1.85 24.11
C HIS A 366 -10.12 -3.22 23.57
N LYS A 367 -9.72 -3.58 22.35
CA LYS A 367 -10.00 -4.92 21.80
C LYS A 367 -9.23 -6.03 22.51
N SER A 368 -8.06 -5.74 23.07
CA SER A 368 -7.32 -6.74 23.85
C SER A 368 -7.94 -7.05 25.21
N GLN A 369 -8.81 -6.16 25.71
CA GLN A 369 -9.52 -6.28 26.99
C GLN A 369 -10.91 -6.92 26.85
N SER A 370 -11.44 -7.03 25.61
CA SER A 370 -12.72 -7.66 25.27
C SER A 370 -12.53 -9.06 24.73
#